data_AF-A0A2P5A0J5-F1
#
_entry.id   AF-A0A2P5A0J5-F1
#
_cell.length_a   1.000
_cell.length_b   1.000
_cell.length_c   1.000
_cell.angle_alpha   90.00
_cell.angle_beta   90.00
_cell.angle_gamma   90.00
#
_symmetry.space_group_name_H-M   'P 1'
#
loop_
_entity.id
_entity.type
_entity.pdbx_description
1 polymer ?
#
loop_
_entity_poly.entity_id
_entity_poly.type
_entity_poly.pdbx_seq_one_letter_code
_entity_poly.pdbx_strand_id
1 'polypeptide(L)'
;RYYDGQEGACGCGGANGGAAFSWQLGIGNGVYTAAGSQALYDTAGASWCGAGCGKCYNLTSTGQSACSSCGTGGVAGQSIIVMVTNLCPNNGNAQWCPTVGGTNQYGYSYHFDIMAQNEVFGDNVVVDFEPVACPGQATSDWQQCLCVGMQETDTTPVLGGDTSPPPGSSSSRPPASATSSAPTGSGTQSLYGQCGGTGWAGPTACAPPATCKVLNQYYSQCLD
;
A
#
# COMPACT_ATOMS: atom_id res chain seq x y z
N ARG A 1 12.70 -13.34 -5.92
CA ARG A 1 13.17 -12.77 -4.64
C ARG A 1 14.12 -11.65 -4.97
N TYR A 2 14.02 -10.53 -4.27
CA TYR A 2 14.92 -9.40 -4.41
C TYR A 2 15.35 -8.85 -3.04
N TYR A 3 16.45 -8.11 -3.04
CA TYR A 3 16.89 -7.32 -1.91
C TYR A 3 17.70 -6.14 -2.42
N ASP A 4 17.14 -4.94 -2.32
CA ASP A 4 17.80 -3.68 -2.71
C ASP A 4 18.20 -2.82 -1.49
N GLY A 5 17.69 -3.15 -0.30
CA GLY A 5 17.94 -2.41 0.95
C GLY A 5 17.28 -1.04 1.00
N GLN A 6 16.40 -0.72 0.05
CA GLN A 6 15.79 0.60 -0.09
C GLN A 6 14.45 0.69 0.63
N GLU A 7 14.07 1.89 1.05
CA GLU A 7 12.77 2.22 1.67
C GLU A 7 11.56 1.62 0.93
N GLY A 8 11.64 1.54 -0.39
CA GLY A 8 10.58 1.03 -1.25
C GLY A 8 9.49 2.07 -1.53
N ALA A 9 8.69 1.82 -2.56
CA ALA A 9 7.70 2.75 -3.09
C ALA A 9 6.51 3.02 -2.15
N CYS A 10 6.36 2.22 -1.08
CA CYS A 10 5.38 2.46 -0.03
C CYS A 10 5.95 3.22 1.19
N GLY A 11 7.18 3.71 1.11
CA GLY A 11 7.76 4.58 2.14
C GLY A 11 8.07 3.86 3.45
N CYS A 12 8.49 2.60 3.41
CA CYS A 12 8.72 1.77 4.60
C CYS A 12 10.19 1.80 5.06
N GLY A 13 10.77 3.00 5.24
CA GLY A 13 12.18 3.17 5.58
C GLY A 13 12.44 4.37 6.46
N GLY A 14 13.70 4.53 6.87
CA GLY A 14 14.13 5.70 7.63
C GLY A 14 13.84 7.01 6.87
N ALA A 15 13.76 8.12 7.61
CA ALA A 15 13.40 9.43 7.03
C ALA A 15 14.26 9.81 5.79
N ASN A 16 13.60 10.35 4.76
CA ASN A 16 14.17 10.88 3.51
C ASN A 16 14.75 9.84 2.53
N GLY A 17 14.03 8.78 2.14
CA GLY A 17 14.59 7.81 1.18
C GLY A 17 15.59 6.86 1.84
N GLY A 18 15.43 6.61 3.14
CA GLY A 18 16.42 5.95 3.98
C GLY A 18 16.50 4.43 3.74
N ALA A 19 17.32 3.76 4.56
CA ALA A 19 17.37 2.30 4.55
C ALA A 19 16.00 1.72 4.90
N ALA A 20 15.66 0.58 4.28
CA ALA A 20 14.48 -0.20 4.62
C ALA A 20 14.42 -0.47 6.14
N PHE A 21 13.23 -0.41 6.73
CA PHE A 21 13.06 -0.91 8.09
C PHE A 21 13.43 -2.40 8.15
N SER A 22 14.03 -2.83 9.27
CA SER A 22 14.55 -4.19 9.40
C SER A 22 13.48 -5.27 9.25
N TRP A 23 12.23 -4.99 9.62
CA TRP A 23 11.10 -5.90 9.48
C TRP A 23 10.73 -6.18 8.02
N GLN A 24 11.16 -5.36 7.06
CA GLN A 24 10.87 -5.62 5.65
C GLN A 24 11.50 -6.94 5.16
N LEU A 25 12.60 -7.38 5.76
CA LEU A 25 13.23 -8.68 5.46
C LEU A 25 12.45 -9.90 5.97
N GLY A 26 11.43 -9.66 6.79
CA GLY A 26 10.61 -10.69 7.41
C GLY A 26 9.87 -10.10 8.60
N ILE A 27 8.55 -10.02 8.50
CA ILE A 27 7.67 -9.48 9.55
C ILE A 27 7.52 -10.50 10.68
N GLY A 28 7.41 -11.78 10.30
CA GLY A 28 7.26 -12.89 11.23
C GLY A 28 7.29 -14.22 10.51
N ASN A 29 7.12 -15.32 11.27
CA ASN A 29 7.12 -16.65 10.68
C ASN A 29 5.94 -16.80 9.70
N GLY A 30 6.23 -17.05 8.42
CA GLY A 30 5.22 -17.16 7.37
C GLY A 30 4.65 -15.83 6.85
N VAL A 31 5.18 -14.68 7.30
CA VAL A 31 4.72 -13.33 6.89
C VAL A 31 5.89 -12.49 6.40
N TYR A 32 5.82 -12.05 5.15
CA TYR A 32 6.91 -11.39 4.44
C TYR A 32 6.43 -10.11 3.77
N THR A 33 7.36 -9.35 3.19
CA THR A 33 7.02 -8.23 2.31
C THR A 33 7.32 -8.57 0.86
N ALA A 34 6.69 -7.84 -0.06
CA ALA A 34 6.92 -8.02 -1.49
C ALA A 34 6.81 -6.68 -2.26
N ALA A 35 7.52 -6.64 -3.38
CA ALA A 35 7.25 -5.73 -4.47
C ALA A 35 6.16 -6.31 -5.37
N GLY A 36 5.01 -5.66 -5.45
CA GLY A 36 3.93 -6.06 -6.34
C GLY A 36 4.15 -5.52 -7.76
N SER A 37 3.79 -6.28 -8.80
CA SER A 37 3.67 -5.73 -10.15
C SER A 37 2.69 -4.56 -10.19
N GLN A 38 2.74 -3.74 -11.24
CA GLN A 38 1.96 -2.50 -11.31
C GLN A 38 0.47 -2.70 -10.96
N ALA A 39 -0.18 -3.77 -11.41
CA ALA A 39 -1.59 -4.03 -11.09
C ALA A 39 -1.87 -4.37 -9.62
N LEU A 40 -0.90 -4.93 -8.89
CA LEU A 40 -0.99 -5.17 -7.44
C LEU A 40 -0.65 -3.92 -6.63
N TYR A 41 0.23 -3.08 -7.17
CA TYR A 41 0.71 -1.87 -6.54
C TYR A 41 -0.26 -0.69 -6.72
N ASP A 42 -0.67 -0.42 -7.96
CA ASP A 42 -1.59 0.66 -8.33
C ASP A 42 -2.04 0.53 -9.81
N THR A 43 -3.33 0.32 -10.06
CA THR A 43 -3.84 0.13 -11.43
C THR A 43 -3.95 1.43 -12.23
N ALA A 44 -3.96 2.59 -11.56
CA ALA A 44 -3.86 3.91 -12.18
C ALA A 44 -2.42 4.26 -12.62
N GLY A 45 -1.42 3.45 -12.24
CA GLY A 45 -0.04 3.60 -12.68
C GLY A 45 0.84 4.44 -11.77
N ALA A 46 0.43 4.69 -10.51
CA ALA A 46 1.27 5.37 -9.54
C ALA A 46 2.60 4.64 -9.33
N SER A 47 3.64 5.40 -9.02
CA SER A 47 4.98 4.88 -8.69
C SER A 47 5.42 5.17 -7.26
N TRP A 48 4.57 5.82 -6.46
CA TRP A 48 4.80 6.18 -5.06
C TRP A 48 3.46 6.21 -4.32
N CYS A 49 3.42 5.63 -3.11
CA CYS A 49 2.19 5.47 -2.31
C CYS A 49 0.98 4.91 -3.10
N GLY A 50 1.22 3.86 -3.90
CA GLY A 50 0.15 3.21 -4.66
C GLY A 50 -0.96 2.64 -3.76
N ALA A 51 -2.18 2.51 -4.31
CA ALA A 51 -3.34 2.03 -3.56
C ALA A 51 -3.17 0.63 -2.94
N GLY A 52 -2.31 -0.19 -3.52
CA GLY A 52 -1.95 -1.53 -3.04
C GLY A 52 -0.97 -1.54 -1.85
N CYS A 53 -0.34 -0.41 -1.51
CA CYS A 53 0.58 -0.33 -0.39
C CYS A 53 -0.08 -0.71 0.95
N GLY A 54 0.56 -1.62 1.68
CA GLY A 54 0.07 -2.15 2.94
C GLY A 54 -1.04 -3.20 2.80
N LYS A 55 -1.41 -3.62 1.59
CA LYS A 55 -2.34 -4.74 1.37
C LYS A 55 -1.61 -6.07 1.49
N CYS A 56 -2.31 -7.07 2.03
CA CYS A 56 -1.77 -8.41 2.21
C CYS A 56 -2.47 -9.44 1.31
N TYR A 57 -1.70 -10.44 0.90
CA TYR A 57 -2.16 -11.54 0.08
C TYR A 57 -1.64 -12.87 0.65
N ASN A 58 -2.51 -13.88 0.67
CA ASN A 58 -2.11 -15.25 0.92
C ASN A 58 -1.67 -15.86 -0.42
N LEU A 59 -0.44 -16.37 -0.47
CA LEU A 59 0.13 -17.03 -1.64
C LEU A 59 0.23 -18.52 -1.36
N THR A 60 -0.44 -19.34 -2.18
CA THR A 60 -0.42 -20.80 -2.08
C THR A 60 0.33 -21.39 -3.25
N SER A 61 1.39 -22.13 -2.96
CA SER A 61 2.23 -22.80 -3.95
C SER A 61 1.44 -23.86 -4.73
N THR A 62 1.51 -23.78 -6.06
CA THR A 62 1.04 -24.85 -6.96
C THR A 62 2.03 -26.03 -7.04
N GLY A 63 3.22 -25.84 -6.48
CA GLY A 63 4.33 -26.78 -6.54
C GLY A 63 5.16 -26.73 -7.82
N GLN A 64 4.89 -25.80 -8.73
CA GLN A 64 5.59 -25.67 -10.01
C GLN A 64 6.31 -24.32 -10.13
N SER A 65 7.18 -24.18 -11.14
CA SER A 65 7.77 -22.91 -11.55
C SER A 65 7.25 -22.50 -12.93
N ALA A 66 7.44 -21.22 -13.29
CA ALA A 66 6.89 -20.65 -14.52
C ALA A 66 7.47 -21.25 -15.81
N CYS A 67 8.67 -21.84 -15.75
CA CYS A 67 9.32 -22.53 -16.86
C CYS A 67 10.38 -23.51 -16.37
N SER A 68 10.78 -24.46 -17.23
CA SER A 68 11.72 -25.55 -16.88
C SER A 68 13.10 -25.10 -16.40
N SER A 69 13.52 -23.87 -16.71
CA SER A 69 14.81 -23.29 -16.31
C SER A 69 14.66 -22.06 -15.40
N CYS A 70 13.43 -21.73 -15.02
CA CYS A 70 13.14 -20.51 -14.26
C CYS A 70 13.28 -20.70 -12.76
N GLY A 71 13.22 -21.94 -12.28
CA GLY A 71 13.33 -22.29 -10.88
C GLY A 71 12.80 -23.70 -10.64
N THR A 72 12.95 -24.19 -9.42
CA THR A 72 12.51 -25.54 -9.03
C THR A 72 11.07 -25.62 -8.52
N GLY A 73 10.39 -24.48 -8.34
CA GLY A 73 9.05 -24.44 -7.77
C GLY A 73 9.09 -24.54 -6.25
N GLY A 74 8.01 -25.05 -5.64
CA GLY A 74 7.88 -25.16 -4.19
C GLY A 74 7.14 -26.42 -3.78
N VAL A 75 6.78 -26.53 -2.50
CA VAL A 75 5.92 -27.62 -2.03
C VAL A 75 4.47 -27.25 -2.33
N ALA A 76 3.74 -28.10 -3.05
CA ALA A 76 2.33 -27.83 -3.38
C ALA A 76 1.48 -27.68 -2.10
N GLY A 77 0.61 -26.66 -2.06
CA GLY A 77 -0.24 -26.33 -0.91
C GLY A 77 0.46 -25.56 0.22
N GLN A 78 1.79 -25.44 0.21
CA GLN A 78 2.50 -24.59 1.15
C GLN A 78 2.11 -23.13 0.91
N SER A 79 1.84 -22.38 1.98
CA SER A 79 1.37 -21.01 1.89
C SER A 79 2.15 -20.05 2.77
N ILE A 80 2.24 -18.80 2.32
CA ILE A 80 2.79 -17.66 3.05
C ILE A 80 1.88 -16.44 2.86
N ILE A 81 2.00 -15.45 3.75
CA ILE A 81 1.39 -14.14 3.57
C ILE A 81 2.46 -13.14 3.16
N VAL A 82 2.14 -12.30 2.17
CA VAL A 82 2.98 -11.17 1.77
C VAL A 82 2.22 -9.86 1.94
N MET A 83 2.90 -8.82 2.42
CA MET A 83 2.43 -7.44 2.41
C MET A 83 3.13 -6.65 1.30
N VAL A 84 2.38 -5.90 0.49
CA VAL A 84 2.96 -5.05 -0.56
C VAL A 84 3.59 -3.81 0.08
N THR A 85 4.91 -3.68 -0.02
CA THR A 85 5.68 -2.53 0.51
C THR A 85 6.54 -1.84 -0.55
N ASN A 86 6.57 -2.38 -1.77
CA ASN A 86 7.31 -1.79 -2.88
C ASN A 86 6.62 -2.07 -4.24
N LEU A 87 7.11 -1.41 -5.29
CA LEU A 87 6.70 -1.61 -6.67
C LEU A 87 7.74 -2.45 -7.41
N CYS A 88 7.30 -3.47 -8.13
CA CYS A 88 8.08 -4.08 -9.20
C CYS A 88 7.70 -3.44 -10.55
N PRO A 89 8.46 -2.46 -11.05
CA PRO A 89 8.10 -1.76 -12.27
C PRO A 89 8.31 -2.64 -13.50
N ASN A 90 7.44 -2.53 -14.49
CA ASN A 90 7.61 -3.24 -15.76
C ASN A 90 8.90 -2.83 -16.49
N ASN A 91 9.26 -1.54 -16.44
CA ASN A 91 10.50 -1.06 -17.04
C ASN A 91 11.71 -1.75 -16.37
N GLY A 92 12.50 -2.48 -17.16
CA GLY A 92 13.62 -3.29 -16.67
C GLY A 92 13.25 -4.67 -16.13
N ASN A 93 11.98 -4.92 -15.76
CA ASN A 93 11.53 -6.21 -15.20
C ASN A 93 10.40 -6.87 -16.00
N ALA A 94 10.20 -6.48 -17.27
CA ALA A 94 9.08 -6.93 -18.10
C ALA A 94 9.01 -8.46 -18.31
N GLN A 95 10.12 -9.18 -18.09
CA GLN A 95 10.11 -10.64 -18.06
C GLN A 95 9.16 -11.19 -16.99
N TRP A 96 9.09 -10.53 -15.83
CA TRP A 96 8.36 -10.99 -14.65
C TRP A 96 7.18 -10.09 -14.29
N CYS A 97 7.37 -8.78 -14.31
CA CYS A 97 6.42 -7.79 -13.80
C CYS A 97 5.61 -7.18 -14.95
N PRO A 98 4.34 -7.60 -15.16
CA PRO A 98 3.53 -7.12 -16.26
C PRO A 98 3.03 -5.68 -16.04
N THR A 99 2.62 -5.04 -17.14
CA THR A 99 1.79 -3.84 -17.10
C THR A 99 0.37 -4.18 -16.66
N VAL A 100 -0.39 -3.16 -16.22
CA VAL A 100 -1.80 -3.31 -15.83
C VAL A 100 -2.61 -3.91 -16.99
N GLY A 101 -3.39 -4.95 -16.70
CA GLY A 101 -4.21 -5.68 -17.68
C GLY A 101 -3.45 -6.57 -18.67
N GLY A 102 -2.11 -6.63 -18.58
CA GLY A 102 -1.26 -7.46 -19.41
C GLY A 102 -0.90 -8.81 -18.79
N THR A 103 0.03 -9.51 -19.43
CA THR A 103 0.71 -10.68 -18.89
C THR A 103 2.22 -10.53 -19.07
N ASN A 104 3.00 -11.22 -18.23
CA ASN A 104 4.44 -11.32 -18.39
C ASN A 104 4.80 -12.36 -19.46
N GLN A 105 6.09 -12.61 -19.68
CA GLN A 105 6.56 -13.53 -20.73
C GLN A 105 6.13 -14.99 -20.52
N TYR A 106 5.62 -15.33 -19.33
CA TYR A 106 5.18 -16.66 -18.96
C TYR A 106 3.64 -16.77 -18.85
N GLY A 107 2.91 -15.70 -19.23
CA GLY A 107 1.44 -15.71 -19.28
C GLY A 107 0.74 -15.34 -17.96
N TYR A 108 1.46 -14.85 -16.95
CA TYR A 108 0.87 -14.46 -15.66
C TYR A 108 0.56 -12.96 -15.63
N SER A 109 -0.64 -12.60 -15.15
CA SER A 109 -1.10 -11.21 -15.04
C SER A 109 -0.56 -10.45 -13.83
N TYR A 110 0.06 -11.17 -12.89
CA TYR A 110 0.54 -10.61 -11.62
C TYR A 110 1.90 -11.19 -11.28
N HIS A 111 2.68 -10.42 -10.50
CA HIS A 111 3.95 -10.89 -9.98
C HIS A 111 4.19 -10.30 -8.59
N PHE A 112 4.64 -11.16 -7.67
CA PHE A 112 5.14 -10.76 -6.37
C PHE A 112 6.63 -11.06 -6.34
N ASP A 113 7.45 -10.02 -6.27
CA ASP A 113 8.86 -10.22 -5.97
C ASP A 113 9.03 -10.13 -4.46
N ILE A 114 9.30 -11.26 -3.81
CA ILE A 114 9.35 -11.33 -2.35
C ILE A 114 10.67 -10.76 -1.85
N MET A 115 10.62 -9.85 -0.89
CA MET A 115 11.80 -9.32 -0.23
C MET A 115 12.29 -10.33 0.81
N ALA A 116 13.43 -10.98 0.52
CA ALA A 116 14.04 -11.94 1.43
C ALA A 116 15.52 -12.15 1.09
N GLN A 117 16.36 -12.38 2.12
CA GLN A 117 17.77 -12.73 1.92
C GLN A 117 17.94 -14.19 1.47
N ASN A 118 17.04 -15.06 1.92
CA ASN A 118 17.10 -16.50 1.69
C ASN A 118 15.82 -16.96 0.99
N GLU A 119 15.83 -18.19 0.49
CA GLU A 119 14.62 -18.82 -0.03
C GLU A 119 13.58 -18.97 1.08
N VAL A 120 12.33 -18.63 0.77
CA VAL A 120 11.26 -18.53 1.76
C VAL A 120 10.32 -19.73 1.72
N PHE A 121 9.84 -20.10 0.53
CA PHE A 121 8.89 -21.21 0.35
C PHE A 121 9.02 -21.89 -1.04
N GLY A 122 10.22 -21.85 -1.60
CA GLY A 122 10.56 -22.40 -2.92
C GLY A 122 11.24 -21.38 -3.84
N ASP A 123 11.62 -21.85 -5.03
CA ASP A 123 12.38 -21.13 -6.03
C ASP A 123 11.51 -20.78 -7.24
N ASN A 124 11.16 -19.49 -7.35
CA ASN A 124 10.29 -18.91 -8.38
C ASN A 124 8.98 -19.69 -8.57
N VAL A 125 8.31 -19.89 -7.43
CA VAL A 125 7.07 -20.65 -7.28
C VAL A 125 5.93 -19.97 -8.02
N VAL A 126 5.18 -20.75 -8.81
CA VAL A 126 3.86 -20.35 -9.31
C VAL A 126 2.85 -20.53 -8.19
N VAL A 127 2.10 -19.47 -7.90
CA VAL A 127 1.15 -19.45 -6.79
C VAL A 127 -0.25 -19.11 -7.26
N ASP A 128 -1.23 -19.72 -6.59
CA ASP A 128 -2.56 -19.13 -6.47
C ASP A 128 -2.52 -18.08 -5.37
N PHE A 129 -3.29 -17.00 -5.50
CA PHE A 129 -3.31 -15.96 -4.47
C PHE A 129 -4.69 -15.35 -4.25
N GLU A 130 -4.91 -14.88 -3.02
CA GLU A 130 -6.11 -14.16 -2.63
C GLU A 130 -5.76 -12.99 -1.69
N PRO A 131 -6.48 -11.86 -1.76
CA PRO A 131 -6.31 -10.80 -0.77
C PRO A 131 -6.77 -11.28 0.61
N VAL A 132 -6.06 -10.88 1.65
CA VAL A 132 -6.38 -11.26 3.04
C VAL A 132 -6.19 -10.06 3.98
N ALA A 133 -6.79 -10.14 5.17
CA ALA A 133 -6.44 -9.22 6.24
C ALA A 133 -4.97 -9.41 6.64
N CYS A 134 -4.24 -8.31 6.80
CA CYS A 134 -2.87 -8.36 7.27
C CYS A 134 -2.80 -8.90 8.71
N PRO A 135 -1.87 -9.82 9.03
CA PRO A 135 -1.59 -10.23 10.40
C PRO A 135 -1.19 -9.05 11.28
N GLY A 136 -1.52 -9.10 12.58
CA GLY A 136 -1.39 -7.93 13.47
C GLY A 136 0.00 -7.28 13.54
N GLN A 137 1.08 -8.07 13.42
CA GLN A 137 2.44 -7.52 13.35
C GLN A 137 2.65 -6.74 12.05
N ALA A 138 2.22 -7.26 10.91
CA ALA A 138 2.28 -6.57 9.61
C ALA A 138 1.47 -5.25 9.64
N THR A 139 0.29 -5.26 10.27
CA THR A 139 -0.50 -4.04 10.46
C THR A 139 0.24 -3.01 11.32
N SER A 140 0.92 -3.45 12.38
CA SER A 140 1.67 -2.57 13.28
C SER A 140 2.93 -2.00 12.61
N ASP A 141 3.62 -2.82 11.82
CA ASP A 141 4.79 -2.41 11.05
C ASP A 141 4.43 -1.45 9.92
N TRP A 142 3.30 -1.69 9.24
CA TRP A 142 2.76 -0.78 8.23
C TRP A 142 2.57 0.64 8.76
N GLN A 143 2.13 0.82 10.02
CA GLN A 143 1.93 2.15 10.61
C GLN A 143 3.21 3.01 10.69
N GLN A 144 4.39 2.40 10.50
CA GLN A 144 5.67 3.13 10.48
C GLN A 144 5.97 3.72 9.10
N CYS A 145 5.31 3.26 8.04
CA CYS A 145 5.58 3.69 6.67
C CYS A 145 4.99 5.07 6.39
N LEU A 146 5.67 5.86 5.55
CA LEU A 146 5.24 7.21 5.18
C LEU A 146 3.87 7.20 4.49
N CYS A 147 3.60 6.20 3.64
CA CYS A 147 2.40 6.17 2.82
C CYS A 147 1.12 5.79 3.57
N VAL A 148 1.16 5.58 4.89
CA VAL A 148 -0.03 5.31 5.70
C VAL A 148 -1.02 6.48 5.58
N GLY A 149 -2.21 6.20 5.05
CA GLY A 149 -3.27 7.20 4.87
C GLY A 149 -3.03 8.16 3.70
N MET A 150 -1.98 7.92 2.90
CA MET A 150 -1.67 8.66 1.68
C MET A 150 -1.91 7.83 0.41
N GLN A 151 -2.39 6.59 0.55
CA GLN A 151 -2.65 5.72 -0.59
C GLN A 151 -3.79 6.28 -1.44
N GLU A 152 -3.59 6.28 -2.76
CA GLU A 152 -4.61 6.70 -3.73
C GLU A 152 -5.88 5.86 -3.61
N THR A 153 -7.04 6.45 -3.95
CA THR A 153 -8.33 5.74 -3.96
C THR A 153 -8.49 4.97 -5.27
N ASP A 154 -7.68 3.93 -5.48
CA ASP A 154 -7.81 3.02 -6.61
C ASP A 154 -8.36 1.65 -6.19
N THR A 155 -9.27 1.10 -7.00
CA THR A 155 -9.99 -0.16 -6.84
C THR A 155 -9.13 -1.41 -7.08
N THR A 156 -7.83 -1.33 -6.80
CA THR A 156 -6.95 -2.52 -6.64
C THR A 156 -7.72 -3.61 -5.88
N PRO A 157 -7.62 -4.91 -6.22
CA PRO A 157 -8.60 -5.91 -5.81
C PRO A 157 -8.68 -6.04 -4.29
N VAL A 158 -9.57 -5.27 -3.67
CA VAL A 158 -9.86 -5.30 -2.24
C VAL A 158 -11.00 -6.30 -2.07
N LEU A 159 -10.76 -7.38 -1.32
CA LEU A 159 -11.89 -8.00 -0.62
C LEU A 159 -12.47 -6.92 0.30
N GLY A 160 -13.74 -6.59 0.03
CA GLY A 160 -14.45 -5.48 0.65
C GLY A 160 -14.45 -5.52 2.17
N GLY A 161 -14.46 -4.34 2.77
CA GLY A 161 -14.55 -4.19 4.20
C GLY A 161 -14.66 -2.73 4.63
N ASP A 162 -15.71 -2.03 4.17
CA ASP A 162 -16.45 -1.12 5.05
C ASP A 162 -17.84 -0.79 4.48
N THR A 163 -18.78 -1.72 4.68
CA THR A 163 -20.21 -1.42 4.67
C THR A 163 -20.85 -2.05 5.90
N SER A 164 -21.13 -1.24 6.91
CA SER A 164 -22.24 -1.51 7.85
C SER A 164 -22.83 -0.19 8.36
N PRO A 165 -24.14 0.05 8.15
CA PRO A 165 -24.89 1.17 8.75
C PRO A 165 -25.34 0.85 10.19
N PRO A 166 -25.77 1.85 11.00
CA PRO A 166 -25.93 1.69 12.45
C PRO A 166 -27.30 1.12 12.85
N PRO A 167 -27.41 0.50 14.04
CA PRO A 167 -28.64 0.58 14.83
C PRO A 167 -28.40 1.31 16.17
N GLY A 168 -29.39 2.12 16.55
CA GLY A 168 -29.31 3.11 17.62
C GLY A 168 -29.66 2.65 19.04
N SER A 169 -29.48 3.60 19.96
CA SER A 169 -30.12 3.87 21.27
C SER A 169 -30.41 2.68 22.21
N SER A 170 -29.90 2.61 23.45
CA SER A 170 -30.21 3.54 24.56
C SER A 170 -29.41 3.21 25.84
N SER A 171 -29.19 4.23 26.69
CA SER A 171 -29.23 4.22 28.18
C SER A 171 -27.98 4.70 28.97
N SER A 172 -28.11 5.95 29.45
CA SER A 172 -27.91 6.50 30.81
C SER A 172 -26.53 6.59 31.52
N ARG A 173 -25.99 7.83 31.49
CA ARG A 173 -25.52 8.71 32.60
C ARG A 173 -23.98 8.85 32.89
N PRO A 174 -23.45 10.09 33.15
CA PRO A 174 -22.02 10.48 33.16
C PRO A 174 -21.50 10.79 34.61
N PRO A 175 -20.38 11.52 34.91
CA PRO A 175 -19.31 12.14 34.06
C PRO A 175 -17.85 11.93 34.57
N ALA A 176 -16.85 12.25 33.73
CA ALA A 176 -15.61 12.93 34.19
C ALA A 176 -14.92 13.63 33.02
N SER A 177 -14.53 14.88 33.28
CA SER A 177 -14.09 15.91 32.34
C SER A 177 -12.70 15.69 31.75
N ALA A 178 -12.55 16.05 30.47
CA ALA A 178 -11.38 16.79 29.99
C ALA A 178 -11.82 17.69 28.82
N THR A 179 -11.49 18.96 28.95
CA THR A 179 -11.93 20.10 28.14
C THR A 179 -10.98 20.33 26.97
N SER A 180 -11.55 20.85 25.87
CA SER A 180 -10.92 21.71 24.83
C SER A 180 -10.01 20.99 23.80
N SER A 181 -10.11 21.19 22.49
CA SER A 181 -10.98 22.03 21.65
C SER A 181 -10.66 21.69 20.18
N ALA A 182 -11.67 21.35 19.38
CA ALA A 182 -11.56 21.33 17.93
C ALA A 182 -11.83 22.75 17.38
N PRO A 183 -11.07 23.27 16.41
CA PRO A 183 -11.56 24.35 15.57
C PRO A 183 -12.21 23.77 14.31
N THR A 184 -13.43 24.23 14.11
CA THR A 184 -14.31 24.04 12.96
C THR A 184 -13.74 24.75 11.74
N GLY A 185 -13.49 24.01 10.65
CA GLY A 185 -13.17 24.56 9.33
C GLY A 185 -14.33 24.42 8.34
N SER A 186 -15.57 24.75 8.74
CA SER A 186 -16.73 24.76 7.84
C SER A 186 -16.76 26.07 7.03
N GLY A 187 -16.10 26.07 5.87
CA GLY A 187 -16.17 27.17 4.90
C GLY A 187 -15.37 26.83 3.64
N THR A 188 -15.66 27.51 2.53
CA THR A 188 -14.78 27.53 1.34
C THR A 188 -13.79 28.69 1.47
N GLN A 189 -12.55 28.46 1.04
CA GLN A 189 -11.48 29.43 1.05
C GLN A 189 -11.57 30.38 -0.15
N SER A 190 -11.25 31.67 0.05
CA SER A 190 -11.14 32.66 -1.02
C SER A 190 -10.02 32.33 -2.01
N LEU A 191 -10.14 32.84 -3.24
CA LEU A 191 -9.07 32.81 -4.24
C LEU A 191 -7.77 33.38 -3.64
N TYR A 192 -6.65 32.71 -3.92
CA TYR A 192 -5.31 32.91 -3.35
C TYR A 192 -5.15 32.56 -1.85
N GLY A 193 -6.20 32.07 -1.18
CA GLY A 193 -6.11 31.60 0.19
C GLY A 193 -5.48 30.22 0.32
N GLN A 194 -4.90 29.92 1.49
CA GLN A 194 -4.35 28.59 1.78
C GLN A 194 -5.47 27.58 1.96
N CYS A 195 -5.44 26.50 1.18
CA CYS A 195 -6.46 25.46 1.17
C CYS A 195 -5.90 24.07 1.52
N GLY A 196 -4.65 24.00 1.94
CA GLY A 196 -4.02 22.72 2.29
C GLY A 196 -2.55 22.88 2.65
N GLY A 197 -1.92 21.73 2.91
CA GLY A 197 -0.56 21.64 3.42
C GLY A 197 -0.50 21.05 4.82
N THR A 198 0.61 20.42 5.14
CA THR A 198 0.84 19.77 6.43
C THR A 198 0.67 20.77 7.58
N GLY A 199 -0.21 20.44 8.53
CA GLY A 199 -0.54 21.30 9.67
C GLY A 199 -1.61 22.36 9.41
N TRP A 200 -2.17 22.47 8.20
CA TRP A 200 -3.26 23.40 7.90
C TRP A 200 -4.58 22.93 8.53
N ALA A 201 -5.17 23.77 9.39
CA ALA A 201 -6.44 23.50 10.08
C ALA A 201 -7.63 24.29 9.49
N GLY A 202 -7.40 25.03 8.39
CA GLY A 202 -8.42 25.87 7.77
C GLY A 202 -9.21 25.17 6.66
N PRO A 203 -10.09 25.92 5.97
CA PRO A 203 -10.83 25.43 4.81
C PRO A 203 -9.96 24.71 3.78
N THR A 204 -10.41 23.56 3.28
CA THR A 204 -9.71 22.79 2.23
C THR A 204 -10.36 22.92 0.85
N ALA A 205 -11.62 23.31 0.80
CA ALA A 205 -12.32 23.61 -0.44
C ALA A 205 -12.15 25.08 -0.82
N CYS A 206 -11.98 25.38 -2.11
CA CYS A 206 -11.92 26.75 -2.62
C CYS A 206 -13.30 27.22 -3.10
N ALA A 207 -13.56 28.52 -3.00
CA ALA A 207 -14.77 29.12 -3.57
C ALA A 207 -14.72 29.01 -5.10
N PRO A 208 -15.76 28.46 -5.77
CA PRO A 208 -15.79 28.38 -7.23
C PRO A 208 -15.59 29.76 -7.88
N PRO A 209 -14.81 29.87 -8.98
CA PRO A 209 -14.26 28.79 -9.81
C PRO A 209 -12.89 28.24 -9.36
N ALA A 210 -12.33 28.72 -8.25
CA ALA A 210 -10.96 28.38 -7.86
C ALA A 210 -10.83 26.89 -7.43
N THR A 211 -9.66 26.31 -7.67
CA THR A 211 -9.30 24.95 -7.26
C THR A 211 -8.09 25.00 -6.32
N CYS A 212 -8.06 24.10 -5.34
CA CYS A 212 -6.93 24.00 -4.42
C CYS A 212 -5.74 23.36 -5.13
N LYS A 213 -4.69 24.14 -5.43
CA LYS A 213 -3.47 23.65 -6.08
C LYS A 213 -2.35 23.49 -5.06
N VAL A 214 -1.76 22.30 -4.99
CA VAL A 214 -0.62 22.02 -4.12
C VAL A 214 0.61 22.73 -4.67
N LEU A 215 1.25 23.56 -3.85
CA LEU A 215 2.51 24.24 -4.20
C LEU A 215 3.71 23.52 -3.58
N ASN A 216 3.57 23.06 -2.34
CA ASN A 216 4.53 22.20 -1.66
C ASN A 216 3.85 21.44 -0.50
N GLN A 217 4.60 20.58 0.18
CA GLN A 217 4.08 19.70 1.24
C GLN A 217 3.43 20.44 2.43
N TYR A 218 3.80 21.70 2.66
CA TYR A 218 3.28 22.52 3.76
C TYR A 218 2.25 23.56 3.28
N TYR A 219 2.02 23.69 1.97
CA TYR A 219 1.24 24.80 1.42
C TYR A 219 0.53 24.45 0.11
N SER A 220 -0.79 24.59 0.11
CA SER A 220 -1.65 24.54 -1.09
C SER A 220 -2.49 25.81 -1.15
N GLN A 221 -2.71 26.35 -2.36
CA GLN A 221 -3.35 27.64 -2.57
C GLN A 221 -4.53 27.54 -3.54
N CYS A 222 -5.62 28.24 -3.25
CA CYS A 222 -6.72 28.40 -4.18
C CYS A 222 -6.28 29.25 -5.38
N LEU A 223 -6.32 28.69 -6.58
CA LEU A 223 -5.97 29.37 -7.81
C LEU A 223 -7.07 29.12 -8.84
N ASP A 224 -7.28 30.08 -9.75
CA ASP A 224 -8.17 29.91 -10.90
C ASP A 224 -7.75 28.71 -11.77
#